data_AF-A0A3P1BRJ2-F1
#
_entry.id   AF-A0A3P1BRJ2-F1
#
_cell.length_a   1.000
_cell.length_b   1.000
_cell.length_c   1.000
_cell.angle_alpha   90.00
_cell.angle_beta   90.00
_cell.angle_gamma   90.00
#
_symmetry.space_group_name_H-M   'P 1'
#
loop_
_entity.id
_entity.type
_entity.pdbx_description
1 polymer ?
#
loop_
_entity_poly.entity_id
_entity_poly.type
_entity_poly.pdbx_seq_one_letter_code
_entity_poly.pdbx_strand_id
1 'polypeptide(L)'
;MITTTEKVYQRVRQFWNDEYELNPGHRIIQSVAMPSDDEVTVELPDFRFSIAIENDQLIMSLGLIPEVDAPSKEEMEKTVVHVAELLKNLTGDLPVKVIQP
;
A
#
# COMPACT_ATOMS: atom_id res chain seq x y z
N MET A 1 -12.30 -10.65 -16.67
CA MET A 1 -12.15 -11.00 -15.24
C MET A 1 -11.36 -9.88 -14.61
N ILE A 2 -11.77 -9.39 -13.44
CA ILE A 2 -10.99 -8.39 -12.70
C ILE A 2 -9.74 -9.10 -12.14
N THR A 3 -8.55 -8.56 -12.37
CA THR A 3 -7.29 -9.11 -11.84
C THR A 3 -7.24 -8.93 -10.32
N THR A 4 -6.40 -9.70 -9.63
CA THR A 4 -6.23 -9.52 -8.18
C THR A 4 -5.66 -8.13 -7.86
N THR A 5 -4.78 -7.59 -8.70
CA THR A 5 -4.25 -6.22 -8.61
C THR A 5 -5.36 -5.17 -8.74
N GLU A 6 -6.27 -5.31 -9.70
CA GLU A 6 -7.41 -4.40 -9.84
C GLU A 6 -8.35 -4.46 -8.61
N LYS A 7 -8.52 -5.63 -7.98
CA LYS A 7 -9.27 -5.74 -6.71
C LYS A 7 -8.56 -5.02 -5.56
N VAL A 8 -7.24 -5.14 -5.47
CA VAL A 8 -6.42 -4.39 -4.50
C VAL A 8 -6.59 -2.89 -4.73
N TYR A 9 -6.41 -2.42 -5.97
CA TYR A 9 -6.61 -1.02 -6.34
C TYR A 9 -7.99 -0.49 -5.92
N GLN A 10 -9.05 -1.21 -6.28
CA GLN A 10 -10.43 -0.82 -5.92
C GLN A 10 -10.62 -0.74 -4.40
N ARG A 11 -10.01 -1.64 -3.63
CA ARG A 11 -10.12 -1.63 -2.18
C ARG A 11 -9.36 -0.48 -1.53
N VAL A 12 -8.12 -0.24 -1.95
CA VAL A 12 -7.34 0.89 -1.43
C VAL A 12 -8.07 2.20 -1.77
N ARG A 13 -8.69 2.31 -2.94
CA ARG A 13 -9.56 3.45 -3.28
C ARG A 13 -10.81 3.55 -2.44
N GLN A 14 -11.42 2.45 -2.00
CA GLN A 14 -12.53 2.50 -1.05
C GLN A 14 -12.06 3.08 0.28
N PHE A 15 -10.91 2.63 0.82
CA PHE A 15 -10.34 3.21 2.04
C PHE A 15 -10.10 4.72 1.88
N TRP A 16 -9.60 5.15 0.72
CA TRP A 16 -9.40 6.57 0.45
C TRP A 16 -10.72 7.36 0.35
N ASN A 17 -11.71 6.86 -0.40
CA ASN A 17 -13.01 7.52 -0.55
C ASN A 17 -13.82 7.58 0.76
N ASP A 18 -13.61 6.60 1.64
CA ASP A 18 -14.22 6.54 2.98
C ASP A 18 -13.43 7.39 4.01
N GLU A 19 -12.45 8.19 3.56
CA GLU A 19 -11.57 9.05 4.36
C GLU A 19 -10.86 8.29 5.51
N TYR A 20 -10.38 7.08 5.23
CA TYR A 20 -9.81 6.19 6.25
C TYR A 20 -8.38 6.57 6.68
N GLU A 21 -8.11 6.47 7.98
CA GLU A 21 -6.77 6.64 8.57
C GLU A 21 -6.02 5.32 8.63
N LEU A 22 -4.79 5.31 8.10
CA LEU A 22 -3.85 4.18 8.21
C LEU A 22 -2.95 4.42 9.42
N ASN A 23 -2.92 3.51 10.39
CA ASN A 23 -2.13 3.70 11.61
C ASN A 23 -0.91 2.76 11.64
N PRO A 24 0.31 3.26 11.95
CA PRO A 24 0.56 3.93 13.23
C PRO A 24 1.20 5.32 13.10
N GLY A 25 0.36 6.36 13.35
CA GLY A 25 0.68 7.79 13.28
C GLY A 25 -0.47 8.68 12.75
N HIS A 26 -1.61 8.06 12.42
CA HIS A 26 -2.83 8.61 11.81
C HIS A 26 -2.56 9.29 10.46
N ARG A 27 -1.90 8.55 9.56
CA ARG A 27 -1.64 8.98 8.19
C ARG A 27 -2.90 8.81 7.34
N ILE A 28 -3.15 9.77 6.47
CA ILE A 28 -4.29 9.75 5.54
C ILE A 28 -3.76 9.50 4.12
N ILE A 29 -4.42 8.61 3.37
CA ILE A 29 -4.10 8.38 1.96
C ILE A 29 -4.30 9.67 1.18
N GLN A 30 -3.23 10.17 0.55
CA GLN A 30 -3.26 11.36 -0.31
C GLN A 30 -3.66 11.00 -1.73
N SER A 31 -3.13 9.89 -2.25
CA SER A 31 -3.47 9.42 -3.60
C SER A 31 -3.32 7.91 -3.73
N VAL A 32 -4.08 7.36 -4.69
CA VAL A 32 -4.00 5.95 -5.10
C VAL A 32 -3.97 5.91 -6.63
N ALA A 33 -2.90 5.35 -7.19
CA ALA A 33 -2.70 5.21 -8.62
C ALA A 33 -2.45 3.74 -8.99
N MET A 34 -2.74 3.39 -10.23
CA MET A 34 -2.40 2.10 -10.81
C MET A 34 -1.58 2.38 -12.08
N PRO A 35 -0.26 2.63 -11.95
CA PRO A 35 0.58 3.02 -13.09
C PRO A 35 0.73 1.91 -14.13
N SER A 36 0.59 0.65 -13.73
CA SER A 36 0.59 -0.53 -14.60
C SER A 36 -0.45 -1.54 -14.11
N ASP A 37 -0.80 -2.52 -14.95
CA ASP A 37 -1.79 -3.55 -14.62
C ASP A 37 -1.37 -4.44 -13.43
N ASP A 38 -0.10 -4.38 -13.03
CA ASP A 38 0.52 -5.24 -12.00
C ASP A 38 0.93 -4.48 -10.73
N GLU A 39 0.76 -3.16 -10.70
CA GLU A 39 1.22 -2.32 -9.57
C GLU A 39 0.18 -1.28 -9.15
N VAL A 40 -0.03 -1.17 -7.84
CA VAL A 40 -0.81 -0.10 -7.21
C VAL A 40 0.11 0.76 -6.37
N THR A 41 0.14 2.07 -6.63
CA THR A 41 0.89 3.04 -5.84
C THR A 41 -0.03 3.74 -4.86
N VAL A 42 0.40 3.86 -3.61
CA VAL A 42 -0.29 4.57 -2.53
C VAL A 42 0.63 5.65 -2.00
N GLU A 43 0.14 6.88 -1.95
CA GLU A 43 0.89 8.02 -1.43
C GLU A 43 0.29 8.47 -0.09
N LEU A 44 1.16 8.66 0.90
CA LEU A 44 0.87 9.23 2.20
C LEU A 44 1.57 10.60 2.31
N PRO A 45 1.32 11.40 3.37
CA PRO A 45 1.90 12.73 3.48
C PRO A 45 3.43 12.74 3.60
N ASP A 46 4.01 11.65 4.11
CA ASP A 46 5.41 11.56 4.52
C ASP A 46 6.23 10.50 3.75
N PHE A 47 5.56 9.55 3.08
CA PHE A 47 6.20 8.58 2.18
C PHE A 47 5.17 7.97 1.22
N ARG A 48 5.63 7.15 0.28
CA ARG A 48 4.76 6.38 -0.63
C ARG A 48 5.16 4.92 -0.65
N PHE A 49 4.29 4.04 -1.12
CA PHE A 49 4.64 2.65 -1.34
C PHE A 49 3.89 2.09 -2.54
N SER A 50 4.45 1.05 -3.15
CA SER A 50 3.75 0.29 -4.18
C SER A 50 3.37 -1.10 -3.70
N ILE A 51 2.30 -1.63 -4.25
CA ILE A 51 1.73 -2.94 -3.98
C ILE A 51 1.70 -3.69 -5.31
N ALA A 52 2.45 -4.78 -5.40
CA ALA A 52 2.46 -5.68 -6.55
C ALA A 52 2.15 -7.10 -6.09
N ILE A 53 1.69 -7.95 -7.00
CA ILE A 53 1.47 -9.37 -6.73
C ILE A 53 2.47 -10.17 -7.57
N GLU A 54 3.41 -10.83 -6.90
CA GLU A 54 4.40 -11.68 -7.55
C GLU A 54 4.41 -13.06 -6.88
N ASN A 55 4.36 -14.13 -7.67
CA ASN A 55 4.45 -15.51 -7.18
C ASN A 55 3.48 -15.80 -6.01
N ASP A 56 2.22 -15.35 -6.12
CA ASP A 56 1.20 -15.46 -5.07
C ASP A 56 1.59 -14.77 -3.74
N GLN A 57 2.39 -13.71 -3.79
CA GLN A 57 2.76 -12.88 -2.64
C GLN A 57 2.45 -11.42 -2.90
N LEU A 58 2.02 -10.69 -1.87
CA LEU A 58 1.92 -9.24 -1.89
C LEU A 58 3.32 -8.65 -1.64
N ILE A 59 3.91 -8.11 -2.70
CA ILE A 59 5.18 -7.40 -2.63
C ILE A 59 4.86 -5.92 -2.39
N MET A 60 5.35 -5.40 -1.27
CA MET A 60 5.19 -4.01 -0.92
C MET A 60 6.54 -3.30 -0.98
N SER A 61 6.68 -2.31 -1.86
CA SER A 61 7.93 -1.57 -2.04
C SER A 61 7.84 -0.19 -1.42
N LEU A 62 8.73 0.13 -0.48
CA LEU A 62 8.77 1.44 0.15
C LEU A 62 9.39 2.49 -0.78
N GLY A 63 8.78 3.67 -0.87
CA GLY A 63 9.27 4.78 -1.67
C GLY A 63 9.37 6.07 -0.86
N LEU A 64 10.46 6.80 -1.05
CA LEU A 64 10.61 8.14 -0.50
C LEU A 64 9.95 9.17 -1.42
N ILE A 65 9.45 10.26 -0.82
CA ILE A 65 8.98 11.45 -1.53
C ILE A 65 10.10 12.50 -1.44
N PRO A 66 10.56 13.08 -2.56
CA PRO A 66 11.57 14.13 -2.52
C PRO A 66 11.12 15.31 -1.66
N GLU A 67 12.06 15.90 -0.91
CA GLU A 67 11.83 17.12 -0.12
C GLU A 67 10.85 16.95 1.07
N VAL A 68 10.44 15.73 1.39
CA VAL A 68 9.58 15.38 2.52
C VAL A 68 10.35 14.52 3.52
N ASP A 69 10.29 14.89 4.80
CA ASP A 69 10.90 14.11 5.88
C ASP A 69 10.13 12.78 6.07
N ALA A 70 10.74 11.69 5.62
CA ALA A 70 10.17 10.36 5.77
C ALA A 70 10.33 9.84 7.21
N PRO A 71 9.35 9.08 7.72
CA PRO A 71 9.45 8.46 9.03
C PRO A 71 10.51 7.34 9.04
N SER A 72 10.77 6.78 10.22
CA SER A 72 11.75 5.69 10.33
C SER A 72 11.34 4.48 9.48
N LYS A 73 12.32 3.68 9.05
CA LYS A 73 12.06 2.44 8.30
C LYS A 73 11.06 1.53 9.02
N GLU A 74 11.19 1.40 10.33
CA GLU A 74 10.28 0.61 11.15
C GLU A 74 8.83 1.14 11.12
N GLU A 75 8.63 2.47 11.13
CA GLU A 75 7.30 3.08 11.03
C GLU A 75 6.68 2.93 9.64
N MET A 76 7.50 3.07 8.58
CA MET A 76 7.06 2.81 7.21
C MET A 76 6.62 1.36 7.05
N GLU A 77 7.44 0.40 7.51
CA GLU A 77 7.13 -1.03 7.47
C GLU A 77 5.85 -1.35 8.24
N LYS A 78 5.67 -0.81 9.46
CA LYS A 78 4.42 -1.00 10.22
C LYS A 78 3.19 -0.51 9.47
N THR A 79 3.29 0.66 8.84
CA THR A 79 2.18 1.23 8.06
C THR A 79 1.82 0.36 6.87
N VAL A 80 2.83 -0.12 6.13
CA VAL A 80 2.62 -0.98 4.97
C VAL A 80 2.08 -2.36 5.35
N VAL A 81 2.59 -2.95 6.44
CA VAL A 81 2.06 -4.20 6.99
C VAL A 81 0.60 -4.02 7.41
N HIS A 82 0.26 -2.90 8.05
CA HIS A 82 -1.12 -2.60 8.42
C HIS A 82 -2.04 -2.50 7.18
N VAL A 83 -1.60 -1.83 6.11
CA VAL A 83 -2.34 -1.79 4.84
C VAL A 83 -2.53 -3.21 4.29
N ALA A 84 -1.48 -4.03 4.32
CA ALA A 84 -1.57 -5.40 3.86
C ALA A 84 -2.58 -6.22 4.68
N GLU A 85 -2.62 -6.05 6.00
CA GLU A 85 -3.62 -6.67 6.87
C GLU A 85 -5.05 -6.25 6.53
N LEU A 86 -5.28 -4.98 6.23
CA LEU A 86 -6.58 -4.49 5.78
C LEU A 86 -6.99 -5.11 4.43
N LEU A 87 -6.03 -5.45 3.59
CA LEU A 87 -6.22 -6.08 2.28
C LEU A 87 -6.40 -7.61 2.34
N LYS A 88 -5.92 -8.30 3.39
CA LYS A 88 -6.03 -9.77 3.54
C LYS A 88 -7.45 -10.31 3.36
N ASN A 89 -8.45 -9.56 3.81
CA ASN A 89 -9.86 -9.91 3.65
C ASN A 89 -10.31 -10.07 2.18
N LEU A 90 -9.53 -9.56 1.20
CA LEU A 90 -9.84 -9.59 -0.22
C LEU A 90 -8.89 -10.44 -1.05
N THR A 91 -7.61 -10.47 -0.68
CA THR A 91 -6.58 -11.22 -1.40
C THR A 91 -6.48 -12.67 -0.93
N GLY A 92 -7.12 -13.02 0.19
CA GLY A 92 -6.79 -14.22 0.94
C GLY A 92 -5.52 -14.01 1.77
N ASP A 93 -5.11 -15.03 2.54
CA ASP A 93 -3.87 -15.04 3.34
C ASP A 93 -2.60 -15.06 2.47
N LEU A 94 -2.51 -14.18 1.47
CA LEU A 94 -1.29 -14.02 0.68
C LEU A 94 -0.16 -13.57 1.61
N PRO A 95 1.02 -14.22 1.55
CA PRO A 95 2.19 -13.76 2.26
C PRO A 95 2.53 -12.32 1.83
N VAL A 96 2.91 -11.50 2.81
CA VAL A 96 3.33 -10.12 2.58
C VAL A 96 4.84 -10.05 2.69
N LYS A 97 5.49 -9.46 1.69
CA LYS A 97 6.92 -9.20 1.69
C LYS A 97 7.17 -7.72 1.45
N VAL A 98 7.72 -7.04 2.45
CA VAL A 98 8.14 -5.65 2.31
C VAL A 98 9.58 -5.62 1.79
N ILE A 99 9.79 -4.89 0.70
CA ILE A 99 11.12 -4.67 0.11
C ILE A 99 11.44 -3.18 0.10
N GLN A 100 12.74 -2.87 0.11
CA GLN A 100 13.22 -1.55 -0.25
C GLN A 100 13.71 -1.61 -1.70
N PRO A 101 13.36 -0.63 -2.54
CA PRO A 101 13.95 -0.48 -3.87
C PRO A 101 15.47 -0.25 -3.78
#